data_AF-A0A7C2PTK0-F1
#
_entry.id   AF-A0A7C2PTK0-F1
#
_cell.length_a   1.000
_cell.length_b   1.000
_cell.length_c   1.000
_cell.angle_alpha   90.00
_cell.angle_beta   90.00
_cell.angle_gamma   90.00
#
_symmetry.space_group_name_H-M   'P 1'
#
loop_
_entity.id
_entity.type
_entity.pdbx_description
1 polymer ?
#
loop_
_entity_poly.entity_id
_entity_poly.type
_entity_poly.pdbx_seq_one_letter_code
_entity_poly.pdbx_strand_id
1 'polypeptide(L)'
;MTGVSTLPVPTATPPSTGRIAGLRAIAYRGLAQMYRPADGLFAFRARRAGAGVRLEGVSRRYTAMVVLGLADEPEVAVREILAGATLDHVCDELVRGVPATANLGDAAVTHWALVRAGHGGAAASRRRLLELLDGGEQFETVELAWALTALSAGDA
;
A
#
# COMPACT_ATOMS: atom_id res chain seq x y z
N MET A 1 -44.73 -10.94 11.88
CA MET A 1 -43.57 -11.52 12.59
C MET A 1 -42.67 -12.18 11.55
N THR A 2 -41.69 -11.47 11.03
CA THR A 2 -40.69 -11.99 10.08
C THR A 2 -39.48 -12.47 10.87
N GLY A 3 -39.18 -13.77 10.79
CA GLY A 3 -38.08 -14.41 11.50
C GLY A 3 -36.72 -14.02 10.92
N VAL A 4 -35.79 -13.61 11.78
CA VAL A 4 -34.38 -13.43 11.42
C VAL A 4 -33.75 -14.81 11.33
N SER A 5 -33.30 -15.18 10.13
CA SER A 5 -32.50 -16.37 9.89
C SER A 5 -31.05 -16.09 10.33
N THR A 6 -30.65 -16.64 11.47
CA THR A 6 -29.26 -16.63 11.92
C THR A 6 -28.48 -17.70 11.15
N LEU A 7 -27.73 -17.27 10.14
CA LEU A 7 -26.73 -18.14 9.51
C LEU A 7 -25.61 -18.44 10.53
N PRO A 8 -25.12 -19.69 10.61
CA PRO A 8 -24.03 -20.03 11.51
C PRO A 8 -22.75 -19.27 11.11
N VAL A 9 -22.09 -18.68 12.11
CA VAL A 9 -20.75 -18.10 11.99
C VAL A 9 -19.79 -19.23 11.58
N PRO A 10 -19.04 -19.09 10.46
CA PRO A 10 -18.03 -20.06 10.10
C PRO A 10 -17.00 -20.16 11.23
N THR A 11 -16.89 -21.33 11.85
CA THR A 11 -15.85 -21.64 12.83
C THR A 11 -14.49 -21.55 12.14
N ALA A 12 -13.67 -20.59 12.58
CA ALA A 12 -12.35 -20.34 12.04
C ALA A 12 -11.48 -21.61 12.11
N THR A 13 -10.94 -22.01 10.96
CA THR A 13 -9.95 -23.08 10.87
C THR A 13 -8.60 -22.61 11.42
N PRO A 14 -7.95 -23.30 12.37
CA PRO A 14 -6.58 -23.00 12.77
C PRO A 14 -5.55 -23.82 11.95
N PRO A 15 -4.28 -23.38 11.82
CA PRO A 15 -3.83 -22.04 11.51
C PRO A 15 -3.29 -21.94 10.06
N SER A 16 -3.76 -20.93 9.34
CA SER A 16 -3.25 -20.44 8.05
C SER A 16 -1.80 -19.94 8.07
N THR A 17 -1.16 -19.93 9.25
CA THR A 17 0.17 -19.34 9.51
C THR A 17 1.26 -19.87 8.58
N GLY A 18 1.27 -21.18 8.29
CA GLY A 18 2.27 -21.77 7.39
C GLY A 18 2.13 -21.29 5.94
N ARG A 19 0.90 -21.09 5.45
CA ARG A 19 0.65 -20.57 4.10
C ARG A 19 1.00 -19.09 4.00
N ILE A 20 0.68 -18.31 5.04
CA ILE A 20 1.01 -16.87 5.09
C ILE A 20 2.53 -16.68 5.14
N ALA A 21 3.25 -17.49 5.93
CA ALA A 21 4.71 -17.45 5.95
C ALA A 21 5.32 -17.79 4.58
N GLY A 22 4.78 -18.81 3.90
CA GLY A 22 5.16 -19.14 2.52
C GLY A 22 4.93 -17.99 1.54
N LEU A 23 3.77 -17.33 1.62
CA LEU A 23 3.45 -16.16 0.80
C LEU A 23 4.40 -14.99 1.09
N ARG A 24 4.69 -14.69 2.36
CA ARG A 24 5.66 -13.65 2.75
C ARG A 24 7.03 -13.91 2.13
N ALA A 25 7.55 -15.13 2.24
CA ALA A 25 8.85 -15.48 1.67
C ALA A 25 8.89 -15.29 0.14
N ILE A 26 7.80 -15.61 -0.57
CA ILE A 26 7.69 -15.35 -2.02
C ILE A 26 7.63 -13.84 -2.28
N ALA A 27 6.81 -13.11 -1.52
CA ALA A 27 6.65 -11.69 -1.66
C ALA A 27 7.98 -10.94 -1.44
N TYR A 28 8.74 -11.24 -0.38
CA TYR A 28 9.98 -10.51 -0.07
C TYR A 28 11.02 -10.65 -1.17
N ARG A 29 11.19 -11.85 -1.71
CA ARG A 29 12.08 -12.07 -2.86
C ARG A 29 11.66 -11.28 -4.09
N GLY A 30 10.35 -11.22 -4.36
CA GLY A 30 9.80 -10.43 -5.46
C GLY A 30 9.98 -8.94 -5.23
N LEU A 31 9.58 -8.43 -4.06
CA LEU A 31 9.65 -7.03 -3.70
C LEU A 31 11.09 -6.50 -3.72
N ALA A 32 12.05 -7.25 -3.19
CA ALA A 32 13.47 -6.88 -3.23
C ALA A 32 13.99 -6.65 -4.66
N GLN A 33 13.47 -7.40 -5.64
CA GLN A 33 13.83 -7.23 -7.05
C GLN A 33 13.11 -6.05 -7.72
N MET A 34 12.00 -5.58 -7.15
CA MET A 34 11.16 -4.53 -7.72
C MET A 34 11.47 -3.14 -7.16
N TYR A 35 12.14 -3.06 -6.01
CA TYR A 35 12.58 -1.80 -5.43
C TYR A 35 13.65 -1.14 -6.30
N ARG A 36 13.51 0.16 -6.57
CA ARG A 36 14.49 0.96 -7.33
C ARG A 36 15.14 1.98 -6.40
N PRO A 37 16.36 1.72 -5.90
CA PRO A 37 17.01 2.60 -4.91
C PRO A 37 17.18 4.04 -5.38
N ALA A 38 17.41 4.25 -6.69
CA ALA A 38 17.57 5.59 -7.26
C ALA A 38 16.29 6.43 -7.24
N ASP A 39 15.12 5.78 -7.28
CA ASP A 39 13.82 6.44 -7.22
C ASP A 39 13.20 6.40 -5.82
N GLY A 40 13.71 5.52 -4.94
CA GLY A 40 13.13 5.19 -3.64
C GLY A 40 11.71 4.60 -3.72
N LEU A 41 11.32 4.08 -4.89
CA LEU A 41 9.98 3.57 -5.20
C LEU A 41 10.04 2.17 -5.83
N PHE A 42 8.90 1.50 -5.93
CA PHE A 42 8.79 0.19 -6.58
C PHE A 42 8.38 0.32 -8.04
N ALA A 43 9.01 -0.50 -8.89
CA ALA A 43 8.56 -0.75 -10.24
C ALA A 43 7.19 -1.45 -10.23
N PHE A 44 6.37 -1.21 -11.25
CA PHE A 44 5.04 -1.86 -11.36
C PHE A 44 5.08 -3.13 -12.21
N ARG A 45 6.16 -3.37 -12.96
CA ARG A 45 6.30 -4.54 -13.81
C ARG A 45 7.75 -4.97 -13.94
N ALA A 46 7.96 -6.27 -13.82
CA ALA A 46 9.17 -6.96 -14.27
C ALA A 46 8.85 -7.75 -15.53
N ARG A 47 9.74 -7.71 -16.51
CA ARG A 47 9.66 -8.55 -17.71
C ARG A 47 10.97 -9.27 -17.94
N ARG A 48 10.90 -10.46 -18.53
CA ARG A 48 12.10 -11.10 -19.08
C ARG A 48 12.58 -10.31 -20.29
N ALA A 49 13.88 -10.03 -20.33
CA ALA A 49 14.54 -9.30 -21.41
C ALA A 49 15.88 -10.00 -21.71
N GLY A 50 15.90 -10.80 -22.77
CA GLY A 50 17.05 -11.67 -23.08
C GLY A 50 17.32 -12.66 -21.95
N ALA A 51 18.57 -12.72 -21.50
CA ALA A 51 18.99 -13.53 -20.35
C ALA A 51 18.64 -12.90 -18.98
N GLY A 52 18.12 -11.67 -18.94
CA GLY A 52 17.90 -10.91 -17.71
C GLY A 52 16.43 -10.57 -17.44
N VAL A 53 16.22 -9.83 -16.36
CA VAL A 53 14.95 -9.18 -15.99
C VAL A 53 15.12 -7.68 -16.15
N ARG A 54 14.14 -7.02 -16.77
CA ARG A 54 14.05 -5.57 -16.87
C ARG A 54 12.83 -5.08 -16.11
N LEU A 55 13.04 -4.08 -15.25
CA LEU A 55 11.96 -3.36 -14.58
C LEU A 55 11.39 -2.28 -15.49
N GLU A 56 10.07 -2.10 -15.48
CA GLU A 56 9.37 -1.05 -16.23
C GLU A 56 8.67 -0.09 -15.25
N GLY A 57 9.03 1.20 -15.37
CA GLY A 57 8.44 2.32 -14.65
C GLY A 57 8.55 2.25 -13.11
N VAL A 58 7.87 3.18 -12.45
CA VAL A 58 7.62 3.18 -10.99
C VAL A 58 6.14 3.48 -10.74
N SER A 59 5.59 2.99 -9.63
CA SER A 59 4.19 3.25 -9.27
C SER A 59 4.06 3.63 -7.80
N ARG A 60 3.48 4.80 -7.55
CA ARG A 60 3.18 5.28 -6.19
C ARG A 60 2.08 4.45 -5.54
N ARG A 61 1.03 4.10 -6.28
CA ARG A 61 -0.02 3.18 -5.80
C ARG A 61 0.58 1.84 -5.36
N TYR A 62 1.42 1.24 -6.20
CA TYR A 62 2.03 -0.04 -5.85
C TYR A 62 2.98 0.09 -4.66
N THR A 63 3.79 1.17 -4.64
CA THR A 63 4.69 1.45 -3.52
C THR A 63 3.92 1.62 -2.21
N ALA A 64 2.79 2.35 -2.21
CA ALA A 64 1.93 2.50 -1.05
C ALA A 64 1.33 1.16 -0.59
N MET A 65 0.92 0.28 -1.51
CA MET A 65 0.48 -1.08 -1.17
C MET A 65 1.60 -1.91 -0.52
N VAL A 66 2.85 -1.74 -0.97
CA VAL A 66 4.00 -2.39 -0.32
C VAL A 66 4.22 -1.84 1.08
N VAL A 67 4.15 -0.52 1.27
CA VAL A 67 4.25 0.10 2.60
C VAL A 67 3.19 -0.45 3.56
N LEU A 68 1.94 -0.59 3.12
CA LEU A 68 0.88 -1.24 3.92
C LEU A 68 1.26 -2.65 4.38
N GLY A 69 1.85 -3.45 3.49
CA GLY A 69 2.28 -4.82 3.79
C GLY A 69 3.53 -4.91 4.68
N LEU A 70 4.39 -3.89 4.65
CA LEU A 70 5.65 -3.85 5.42
C LEU A 70 5.54 -3.14 6.77
N ALA A 71 4.44 -2.42 7.03
CA ALA A 71 4.30 -1.58 8.22
C ALA A 71 4.44 -2.33 9.57
N ASP A 72 4.17 -3.64 9.60
CA ASP A 72 4.35 -4.48 10.80
C ASP A 72 5.57 -5.41 10.72
N GLU A 73 6.31 -5.37 9.63
CA GLU A 73 7.41 -6.29 9.43
C GLU A 73 8.64 -5.82 10.21
N PRO A 74 9.47 -6.74 10.73
CA PRO A 74 10.69 -6.37 11.43
C PRO A 74 11.60 -5.50 10.56
N GLU A 75 12.17 -4.45 11.13
CA GLU A 75 13.06 -3.49 10.43
C GLU A 75 14.17 -4.19 9.63
N VAL A 76 14.70 -5.31 10.12
CA VAL A 76 15.71 -6.10 9.39
C VAL A 76 15.18 -6.64 8.07
N ALA A 77 13.96 -7.18 8.05
CA ALA A 77 13.34 -7.72 6.84
C ALA A 77 12.97 -6.58 5.87
N VAL A 78 12.49 -5.46 6.41
CA VAL A 78 12.23 -4.25 5.63
C VAL A 78 13.50 -3.78 4.92
N ARG A 79 14.62 -3.67 5.63
CA ARG A 79 15.90 -3.23 5.03
C ARG A 79 16.42 -4.20 3.98
N GLU A 80 16.24 -5.51 4.17
CA GLU A 80 16.59 -6.50 3.14
C GLU A 80 15.81 -6.28 1.84
N ILE A 81 14.51 -5.96 1.94
CA ILE A 81 13.66 -5.68 0.79
C ILE A 81 14.01 -4.34 0.14
N LEU A 82 14.32 -3.33 0.96
CA LEU A 82 14.55 -1.95 0.53
C LEU A 82 16.03 -1.64 0.26
N ALA A 83 16.85 -2.66 -0.01
CA ALA A 83 18.28 -2.51 -0.30
C ALA A 83 19.05 -1.64 0.73
N GLY A 84 18.70 -1.78 2.01
CA GLY A 84 19.27 -1.04 3.13
C GLY A 84 18.52 0.22 3.55
N ALA A 85 17.55 0.70 2.76
CA ALA A 85 16.72 1.85 3.12
C ALA A 85 15.67 1.49 4.19
N THR A 86 15.18 2.50 4.89
CA THR A 86 14.11 2.37 5.90
C THR A 86 12.73 2.48 5.24
N LEU A 87 11.69 2.02 5.94
CA LEU A 87 10.31 2.25 5.50
C LEU A 87 9.98 3.76 5.44
N ASP A 88 10.51 4.52 6.39
CA ASP A 88 10.38 5.98 6.50
C ASP A 88 10.88 6.70 5.23
N HIS A 89 12.03 6.27 4.69
CA HIS A 89 12.56 6.82 3.44
C HIS A 89 11.61 6.62 2.25
N VAL A 90 10.94 5.46 2.16
CA VAL A 90 9.94 5.20 1.11
C VAL A 90 8.69 6.06 1.32
N CYS A 91 8.28 6.25 2.57
CA CYS A 91 7.18 7.14 2.93
C CYS A 91 7.47 8.60 2.53
N ASP A 92 8.71 9.08 2.71
CA ASP A 92 9.13 10.40 2.25
C ASP A 92 8.99 10.57 0.73
N GLU A 93 9.39 9.57 -0.06
CA GLU A 93 9.21 9.60 -1.52
C GLU A 93 7.74 9.62 -1.95
N LEU A 94 6.87 8.88 -1.22
CA LEU A 94 5.43 8.94 -1.43
C LEU A 94 4.88 10.34 -1.12
N VAL A 95 5.28 10.93 0.01
CA VAL A 95 4.87 12.27 0.45
C VAL A 95 5.30 13.33 -0.56
N ARG A 96 6.53 13.25 -1.09
CA ARG A 96 7.01 14.17 -2.13
C ARG A 96 6.13 14.16 -3.39
N GLY A 97 5.49 13.04 -3.68
CA GLY A 97 4.56 12.89 -4.80
C GLY A 97 3.15 13.42 -4.56
N VAL A 98 2.73 13.59 -3.29
CA VAL A 98 1.35 13.94 -2.92
C VAL A 98 0.81 15.18 -3.65
N PRO A 99 1.55 16.31 -3.77
CA PRO A 99 1.02 17.50 -4.43
C PRO A 99 0.63 17.29 -5.90
N ALA A 100 1.29 16.34 -6.59
CA ALA A 100 1.03 16.03 -8.00
C ALA A 100 -0.04 14.94 -8.19
N THR A 101 -0.54 14.32 -7.13
CA THR A 101 -1.52 13.24 -7.23
C THR A 101 -2.87 13.80 -7.66
N ALA A 102 -3.38 13.33 -8.80
CA ALA A 102 -4.68 13.73 -9.34
C ALA A 102 -5.75 12.63 -9.25
N ASN A 103 -5.34 11.36 -9.07
CA ASN A 103 -6.25 10.23 -8.96
C ASN A 103 -6.67 10.02 -7.50
N LEU A 104 -7.98 9.94 -7.24
CA LEU A 104 -8.53 9.77 -5.90
C LEU A 104 -8.05 8.47 -5.25
N GLY A 105 -8.07 7.36 -6.00
CA GLY A 105 -7.61 6.07 -5.49
C GLY A 105 -6.13 6.06 -5.10
N ASP A 106 -5.27 6.71 -5.88
CA ASP A 106 -3.84 6.87 -5.56
C ASP A 106 -3.64 7.67 -4.26
N ALA A 107 -4.38 8.78 -4.11
CA ALA A 107 -4.32 9.60 -2.91
C ALA A 107 -4.81 8.82 -1.68
N ALA A 108 -5.89 8.05 -1.83
CA ALA A 108 -6.47 7.24 -0.77
C ALA A 108 -5.49 6.17 -0.27
N VAL A 109 -4.95 5.34 -1.18
CA VAL A 109 -4.03 4.26 -0.80
C VAL A 109 -2.72 4.83 -0.25
N THR A 110 -2.23 5.96 -0.78
CA THR A 110 -1.06 6.66 -0.24
C THR A 110 -1.32 7.15 1.19
N HIS A 111 -2.48 7.78 1.44
CA HIS A 111 -2.85 8.23 2.78
C HIS A 111 -2.94 7.06 3.76
N TRP A 112 -3.60 5.98 3.37
CA TRP A 112 -3.73 4.78 4.19
C TRP A 112 -2.36 4.19 4.56
N ALA A 113 -1.45 4.09 3.59
CA ALA A 113 -0.09 3.61 3.82
C ALA A 113 0.67 4.47 4.83
N LEU A 114 0.58 5.80 4.71
CA LEU A 114 1.28 6.74 5.60
C LEU A 114 0.71 6.70 7.04
N VAL A 115 -0.61 6.61 7.18
CA VAL A 115 -1.25 6.39 8.49
C VAL A 115 -0.76 5.09 9.10
N ARG A 116 -0.76 4.01 8.30
CA ARG A 116 -0.39 2.69 8.78
C ARG A 116 1.07 2.57 9.20
N ALA A 117 1.95 3.34 8.56
CA ALA A 117 3.36 3.46 8.90
C ALA A 117 3.63 4.47 10.04
N GLY A 118 2.62 5.18 10.56
CA GLY A 118 2.79 6.21 11.58
C GLY A 118 3.59 7.43 11.08
N HIS A 119 3.60 7.69 9.77
CA HIS A 119 4.46 8.70 9.16
C HIS A 119 3.89 10.11 9.31
N GLY A 120 4.75 11.10 9.60
CA GLY A 120 4.34 12.51 9.78
C GLY A 120 3.66 13.13 8.54
N GLY A 121 3.94 12.60 7.36
CA GLY A 121 3.29 13.01 6.10
C GLY A 121 1.82 12.60 5.95
N ALA A 122 1.25 11.84 6.90
CA ALA A 122 -0.17 11.46 6.87
C ALA A 122 -1.11 12.68 6.82
N ALA A 123 -0.78 13.78 7.50
CA ALA A 123 -1.60 15.00 7.49
C ALA A 123 -1.65 15.67 6.10
N ALA A 124 -0.52 15.71 5.39
CA ALA A 124 -0.44 16.29 4.05
C ALA A 124 -1.21 15.44 3.02
N SER A 125 -1.07 14.12 3.08
CA SER A 125 -1.82 13.20 2.22
C SER A 125 -3.33 13.24 2.49
N ARG A 126 -3.76 13.36 3.76
CA ARG A 126 -5.18 13.51 4.12
C ARG A 126 -5.80 14.74 3.48
N ARG A 127 -5.10 15.88 3.59
CA ARG A 127 -5.55 17.15 3.00
C ARG A 127 -5.75 17.00 1.50
N ARG A 128 -4.78 16.41 0.80
CA ARG A 128 -4.88 16.18 -0.63
C ARG A 128 -6.03 15.26 -1.02
N LEU A 129 -6.26 14.21 -0.23
CA LEU A 129 -7.38 13.29 -0.43
C LEU A 129 -8.73 14.01 -0.32
N LEU A 130 -8.90 14.87 0.69
CA LEU A 130 -10.13 15.66 0.87
C LEU A 130 -10.33 16.68 -0.25
N GLU A 131 -9.27 17.37 -0.68
CA GLU A 131 -9.32 18.27 -1.84
C GLU A 131 -9.83 17.58 -3.11
N LEU A 132 -9.40 16.34 -3.36
CA LEU A 132 -9.84 15.55 -4.51
C LEU A 132 -11.30 15.09 -4.37
N LEU A 133 -11.78 14.82 -3.15
CA LEU A 133 -13.18 14.50 -2.89
C LEU A 133 -14.08 15.72 -3.09
N ASP A 134 -13.66 16.89 -2.60
CA ASP A 134 -14.45 18.12 -2.71
C ASP A 134 -14.52 18.63 -4.15
N GLY A 135 -13.48 18.38 -4.95
CA GLY A 135 -13.39 18.83 -6.34
C GLY A 135 -13.99 17.89 -7.39
N GLY A 136 -14.46 16.70 -7.01
CA GLY A 136 -14.94 15.69 -7.96
C GLY A 136 -16.46 15.62 -8.08
N GLU A 137 -16.95 15.53 -9.32
CA GLU A 137 -18.39 15.39 -9.60
C GLU A 137 -18.83 13.91 -9.72
N GLN A 138 -17.92 13.02 -10.10
CA GLN A 138 -18.14 11.59 -10.25
C GLN A 138 -16.90 10.81 -9.83
N PHE A 139 -17.11 9.70 -9.13
CA PHE A 139 -16.03 8.83 -8.66
C PHE A 139 -16.33 7.38 -9.00
N GLU A 140 -15.26 6.64 -9.32
CA GLU A 140 -15.34 5.20 -9.40
C GLU A 140 -15.60 4.62 -8.01
N THR A 141 -16.53 3.65 -7.90
CA THR A 141 -16.89 3.05 -6.60
C THR A 141 -15.68 2.49 -5.85
N VAL A 142 -14.68 1.97 -6.58
CA VAL A 142 -13.44 1.45 -5.98
C VAL A 142 -12.61 2.56 -5.32
N GLU A 143 -12.55 3.75 -5.91
CA GLU A 143 -11.78 4.87 -5.37
C GLU A 143 -12.47 5.42 -4.11
N LEU A 144 -13.80 5.50 -4.12
CA LEU A 144 -14.58 5.85 -2.93
C LEU A 144 -14.40 4.82 -1.80
N ALA A 145 -14.43 3.53 -2.12
CA ALA A 145 -14.21 2.47 -1.13
C ALA A 145 -12.82 2.56 -0.48
N TRP A 146 -11.79 2.86 -1.28
CA TRP A 146 -10.43 3.08 -0.77
C TRP A 146 -10.33 4.38 0.02
N ALA A 147 -10.94 5.47 -0.42
CA ALA A 147 -10.95 6.74 0.29
C ALA A 147 -11.61 6.61 1.68
N LEU A 148 -12.77 5.96 1.73
CA LEU A 148 -13.45 5.67 3.00
C LEU A 148 -12.58 4.82 3.92
N THR A 149 -11.99 3.74 3.40
CA THR A 149 -11.10 2.86 4.16
C THR A 149 -9.90 3.62 4.73
N ALA A 150 -9.27 4.46 3.91
CA ALA A 150 -8.10 5.24 4.30
C ALA A 150 -8.44 6.25 5.40
N LEU A 151 -9.55 6.98 5.25
CA LEU A 151 -9.98 7.99 6.24
C LEU A 151 -10.39 7.34 7.56
N SER A 152 -11.13 6.23 7.53
CA SER A 152 -11.54 5.51 8.73
C SER A 152 -10.37 4.88 9.51
N ALA A 153 -9.23 4.61 8.85
CA ALA A 153 -8.04 4.07 9.51
C ALA A 153 -7.28 5.11 10.35
N GLY A 154 -7.47 6.41 10.09
CA GLY A 154 -6.77 7.51 10.77
C GLY A 154 -7.61 8.30 11.78
N ASP A 155 -8.89 7.97 11.94
CA ASP A 155 -9.81 8.63 12.87
C ASP A 155 -9.89 7.93 14.24
N ALA A 156 -8.89 7.10 14.60
CA ALA A 156 -8.79 6.33 15.85
C ALA A 156 -7.71 6.83 16.80
#